data_AF-A0A9Q0T2S2-F1
#
_entry.id   AF-A0A9Q0T2S2-F1
#
_cell.length_a   1.000
_cell.length_b   1.000
_cell.length_c   1.000
_cell.angle_alpha   90.00
_cell.angle_beta   90.00
_cell.angle_gamma   90.00
#
_symmetry.space_group_name_H-M   'P 1'
#
loop_
_entity.id
_entity.type
_entity.pdbx_description
1 polymer ?
#
loop_
_entity_poly.entity_id
_entity_poly.type
_entity_poly.pdbx_seq_one_letter_code
_entity_poly.pdbx_strand_id
1 'polypeptide(L)'
;MAVAEVARGDNSSSHILRSSSLTLDTSLSLPDLTPPLIELCKDLFKKWSELDDSSFSVETVSGGITNLLLKVSVKEEDGNEVSVTVRLYGPNTDYVINRERELQAIKYLSAAGFGAKLLGVFQNGMVQSFINARTLIPQDMREPKLAAEIAKQLHKFHQVNIPGSKEPQLWNDIFRFYESGIFSDFNLLP
;
A
#
# COMPACT_ATOMS: atom_id res chain seq x y z
N MET A 1 -1.91 28.47 -5.50
CA MET A 1 -0.55 28.21 -4.96
C MET A 1 -0.08 26.89 -5.54
N ALA A 2 1.19 26.88 -5.96
CA ALA A 2 1.71 26.15 -7.11
C ALA A 2 1.52 24.62 -7.09
N VAL A 3 0.82 24.10 -8.09
CA VAL A 3 0.88 22.68 -8.50
C VAL A 3 1.90 22.65 -9.63
N ALA A 4 3.13 22.26 -9.30
CA ALA A 4 4.23 22.19 -10.25
C ALA A 4 3.98 21.07 -11.27
N GLU A 5 4.15 21.46 -12.53
CA GLU A 5 4.03 20.70 -13.75
C GLU A 5 5.29 19.86 -13.97
N VAL A 6 5.25 18.55 -13.66
CA VAL A 6 6.14 17.53 -14.27
C VAL A 6 5.37 16.21 -14.34
N ALA A 7 4.81 15.91 -15.52
CA ALA A 7 4.67 14.58 -16.11
C ALA A 7 3.80 14.68 -17.37
N ARG A 8 4.30 15.40 -18.39
CA ARG A 8 3.87 15.17 -19.78
C ARG A 8 4.73 14.04 -20.32
N GLY A 9 4.13 12.86 -20.47
CA GLY A 9 4.75 11.68 -21.07
C GLY A 9 3.90 10.44 -20.81
N ASP A 10 3.52 9.76 -21.89
CA ASP A 10 2.81 8.48 -21.96
C ASP A 10 1.30 8.46 -21.66
N ASN A 11 0.57 8.94 -22.66
CA ASN A 11 -0.75 8.43 -22.99
C ASN A 11 -0.54 7.19 -23.90
N SER A 12 -1.11 6.03 -23.54
CA SER A 12 -1.06 4.74 -24.26
C SER A 12 0.08 3.76 -23.87
N SER A 13 -0.09 3.08 -22.74
CA SER A 13 0.31 1.68 -22.63
C SER A 13 -0.45 1.04 -21.48
N SER A 14 -1.01 -0.15 -21.70
CA SER A 14 -1.44 -1.03 -20.62
C SER A 14 -0.23 -1.25 -19.71
N HIS A 15 -0.10 -0.48 -18.63
CA HIS A 15 1.00 -0.66 -17.69
C HIS A 15 0.92 -2.07 -17.13
N ILE A 16 1.79 -2.96 -17.62
CA ILE A 16 2.06 -4.25 -17.02
C ILE A 16 2.59 -3.92 -15.63
N LEU A 17 1.81 -4.24 -14.59
CA LEU A 17 2.25 -4.10 -13.22
C LEU A 17 3.48 -4.98 -13.04
N ARG A 18 4.56 -4.41 -12.50
CA ARG A 18 5.78 -5.14 -12.24
C ARG A 18 5.52 -6.13 -11.10
N SER A 19 6.01 -7.35 -11.25
CA SER A 19 5.81 -8.41 -10.28
C SER A 19 7.14 -9.07 -9.93
N SER A 20 7.38 -9.29 -8.65
CA SER A 20 8.50 -10.07 -8.14
C SER A 20 7.99 -11.36 -7.49
N SER A 21 8.77 -12.44 -7.58
CA SER A 21 8.51 -13.68 -6.85
C SER A 21 9.13 -13.71 -5.45
N LEU A 22 9.79 -12.62 -5.02
CA LEU A 22 10.41 -12.54 -3.70
C LEU A 22 9.37 -12.48 -2.58
N THR A 23 9.72 -13.09 -1.44
CA THR A 23 8.99 -13.00 -0.17
C THR A 23 9.90 -12.37 0.88
N LEU A 24 9.32 -11.50 1.70
CA LEU A 24 10.03 -10.85 2.79
C LEU A 24 9.55 -11.38 4.15
N ASP A 25 10.47 -11.70 5.05
CA ASP A 25 10.11 -12.18 6.39
C ASP A 25 9.77 -11.00 7.31
N THR A 26 8.48 -10.87 7.65
CA THR A 26 7.97 -9.80 8.51
C THR A 26 8.34 -9.95 9.99
N SER A 27 8.91 -11.09 10.41
CA SER A 27 9.36 -11.32 11.79
C SER A 27 10.74 -10.71 12.07
N LEU A 28 11.48 -10.34 11.02
CA LEU A 28 12.82 -9.78 11.12
C LEU A 28 12.84 -8.34 11.65
N SER A 29 13.95 -7.97 12.27
CA SER A 29 14.23 -6.60 12.63
C SER A 29 14.51 -5.75 11.37
N LEU A 30 14.31 -4.43 11.44
CA LEU A 30 14.51 -3.55 10.28
C LEU A 30 15.92 -3.67 9.66
N PRO A 31 17.03 -3.73 10.42
CA PRO A 31 18.36 -3.98 9.86
C PRO A 31 18.45 -5.27 9.05
N ASP A 32 17.85 -6.36 9.53
CA ASP A 32 17.90 -7.67 8.86
C ASP A 32 16.97 -7.72 7.65
N LEU A 33 15.88 -6.95 7.67
CA LEU A 33 14.93 -6.82 6.57
C LEU A 33 15.41 -5.88 5.45
N THR A 34 16.39 -5.02 5.73
CA THR A 34 16.86 -4.00 4.78
C THR A 34 17.51 -4.60 3.52
N PRO A 35 18.47 -5.55 3.61
CA PRO A 35 19.06 -6.15 2.42
C PRO A 35 18.05 -6.81 1.46
N PRO A 36 17.15 -7.71 1.91
CA PRO A 36 16.17 -8.33 0.99
C PRO A 36 15.14 -7.32 0.47
N LEU A 37 14.86 -6.23 1.20
CA LEU A 37 14.00 -5.15 0.72
C LEU A 37 14.66 -4.36 -0.42
N ILE A 38 15.97 -4.10 -0.34
CA ILE A 38 16.75 -3.47 -1.41
C ILE A 38 16.77 -4.38 -2.63
N GLU A 39 17.02 -5.68 -2.44
CA GLU A 39 16.98 -6.67 -3.52
C GLU A 39 15.61 -6.68 -4.24
N LEU A 40 14.51 -6.66 -3.47
CA LEU A 40 13.16 -6.53 -4.02
C LEU A 40 12.99 -5.25 -4.86
N CYS A 41 13.50 -4.12 -4.38
CA CYS A 41 13.43 -2.86 -5.13
C CYS A 41 14.24 -2.93 -6.42
N LYS A 42 15.41 -3.55 -6.41
CA LYS A 42 16.26 -3.75 -7.59
C LYS A 42 15.62 -4.68 -8.62
N ASP A 43 14.98 -5.76 -8.17
CA ASP A 43 14.23 -6.69 -9.01
C ASP A 43 13.04 -6.02 -9.68
N LEU A 44 12.25 -5.26 -8.91
CA LEU A 44 11.09 -4.53 -9.43
C LEU A 44 11.47 -3.35 -10.32
N PHE A 45 12.58 -2.65 -10.07
CA PHE A 45 12.93 -1.43 -10.79
C PHE A 45 14.34 -1.54 -11.39
N LYS A 46 14.42 -1.96 -12.65
CA LYS A 46 15.65 -2.09 -13.43
C LYS A 46 16.59 -0.87 -13.38
N LYS A 47 16.05 0.35 -13.22
CA LYS A 47 16.86 1.58 -13.09
C LYS A 47 17.70 1.63 -11.80
N TRP A 48 17.39 0.79 -10.82
CA TRP A 48 18.07 0.74 -9.53
C TRP A 48 18.98 -0.49 -9.40
N SER A 49 19.02 -1.39 -10.39
CA SER A 49 19.76 -2.66 -10.29
C SER A 49 21.25 -2.47 -10.08
N GLU A 50 21.83 -1.46 -10.74
CA GLU A 50 23.27 -1.16 -10.69
C GLU A 50 23.65 -0.19 -9.55
N LEU A 51 22.69 0.33 -8.79
CA LEU A 51 22.97 1.23 -7.68
C LEU A 51 23.59 0.46 -6.51
N ASP A 52 24.55 1.07 -5.84
CA ASP A 52 25.11 0.52 -4.60
C ASP A 52 24.06 0.53 -3.48
N ASP A 53 24.11 -0.46 -2.58
CA ASP A 53 23.16 -0.60 -1.47
C ASP A 53 23.19 0.62 -0.52
N SER A 54 24.32 1.34 -0.43
CA SER A 54 24.42 2.61 0.33
C SER A 54 23.58 3.76 -0.24
N SER A 55 23.09 3.62 -1.48
CA SER A 55 22.17 4.58 -2.12
C SER A 55 20.74 4.46 -1.59
N PHE A 56 20.44 3.40 -0.82
CA PHE A 56 19.14 3.10 -0.28
C PHE A 56 19.08 3.44 1.21
N SER A 57 17.98 4.03 1.66
CA SER A 57 17.64 4.17 3.07
C SER A 57 16.26 3.61 3.33
N VAL A 58 16.10 2.89 4.43
CA VAL A 58 14.85 2.24 4.82
C VAL A 58 14.41 2.74 6.18
N GLU A 59 13.15 3.16 6.28
CA GLU A 59 12.54 3.61 7.53
C GLU A 59 11.14 3.00 7.71
N THR A 60 10.74 2.80 8.96
CA THR A 60 9.38 2.36 9.28
C THR A 60 8.41 3.53 9.25
N VAL A 61 7.30 3.37 8.55
CA VAL A 61 6.20 4.34 8.55
C VAL A 61 5.18 3.90 9.60
N SER A 62 5.08 4.69 10.66
CA SER A 62 4.07 4.47 11.71
C SER A 62 2.67 4.82 11.20
N GLY A 63 1.66 4.01 11.53
CA GLY A 63 0.26 4.34 11.20
C GLY A 63 -0.71 3.18 11.00
N GLY A 64 -0.24 1.93 10.97
CA GLY A 64 -1.10 0.74 10.85
C GLY A 64 -0.92 -0.24 12.00
N ILE A 65 -2.03 -0.84 12.47
CA ILE A 65 -2.00 -1.90 13.50
C ILE A 65 -1.60 -3.24 12.86
N THR A 66 -2.02 -3.48 11.60
CA THR A 66 -2.03 -4.82 10.98
C THR A 66 -1.03 -5.02 9.84
N ASN A 67 -0.46 -3.95 9.27
CA ASN A 67 0.45 -4.03 8.11
C ASN A 67 1.76 -3.33 8.43
N LEU A 68 2.89 -3.95 8.07
CA LEU A 68 4.20 -3.31 8.13
C LEU A 68 4.37 -2.42 6.91
N LEU A 69 4.54 -1.12 7.15
CA LEU A 69 4.78 -0.11 6.13
C LEU A 69 6.21 0.38 6.25
N LEU A 70 6.97 0.23 5.17
CA LEU A 70 8.35 0.69 5.07
C LEU A 70 8.43 1.75 3.99
N LYS A 71 9.16 2.83 4.25
CA LYS A 71 9.59 3.77 3.21
C LYS A 71 11.01 3.41 2.81
N VAL A 72 11.22 3.30 1.50
CA VAL A 72 12.54 3.14 0.88
C VAL A 72 12.82 4.41 0.11
N SER A 73 13.91 5.10 0.45
CA SER A 73 14.40 6.26 -0.30
C SER A 73 15.66 5.86 -1.07
N VAL A 74 15.71 6.21 -2.34
CA VAL A 74 16.78 5.86 -3.27
C VAL A 74 17.39 7.14 -3.81
N LYS A 75 18.71 7.30 -3.66
CA LYS A 75 19.47 8.35 -4.33
C LYS A 75 19.87 7.88 -5.72
N GLU A 76 19.36 8.55 -6.74
CA GLU A 76 19.63 8.24 -8.14
C GLU A 76 20.93 8.91 -8.61
N GLU A 77 21.49 8.45 -9.74
CA GLU A 77 22.78 8.93 -10.26
C GLU A 77 22.78 10.42 -10.62
N ASP A 78 21.61 10.97 -10.95
CA ASP A 78 21.41 12.39 -11.23
C ASP A 78 21.33 13.26 -9.96
N GLY A 79 21.45 12.63 -8.78
CA GLY A 79 21.38 13.28 -7.47
C GLY A 79 19.95 13.46 -6.94
N ASN A 80 18.93 13.02 -7.68
CA ASN A 80 17.55 13.08 -7.21
C ASN A 80 17.29 11.99 -6.16
N GLU A 81 16.41 12.28 -5.20
CA GLU A 81 15.93 11.30 -4.22
C GLU A 81 14.50 10.90 -4.53
N VAL A 82 14.28 9.60 -4.70
CA VAL A 82 12.95 9.03 -4.97
C VAL A 82 12.55 8.14 -3.81
N SER A 83 11.33 8.31 -3.30
CA SER A 83 10.79 7.47 -2.23
C SER A 83 9.64 6.60 -2.70
N VAL A 84 9.64 5.35 -2.25
CA VAL A 84 8.53 4.40 -2.41
C VAL A 84 8.10 3.84 -1.06
N THR A 85 6.84 3.40 -0.98
CA THR A 85 6.30 2.68 0.18
C THR A 85 6.21 1.20 -0.15
N VAL A 86 6.81 0.36 0.67
CA VAL A 86 6.62 -1.09 0.65
C VAL A 86 5.65 -1.47 1.75
N ARG A 87 4.52 -2.07 1.35
CA ARG A 87 3.49 -2.55 2.27
C ARG A 87 3.55 -4.07 2.30
N LEU A 88 3.90 -4.62 3.45
CA LEU A 88 3.85 -6.05 3.71
C LEU A 88 2.53 -6.42 4.37
N TYR A 89 1.96 -7.53 3.92
CA TYR A 89 0.76 -8.08 4.52
C TYR A 89 1.09 -8.76 5.85
N GLY A 90 0.30 -8.51 6.89
CA GLY A 90 0.44 -9.19 8.17
C GLY A 90 0.06 -10.68 8.10
N PRO A 91 0.60 -11.53 8.99
CA PRO A 91 0.27 -12.95 9.05
C PRO A 91 -1.23 -13.18 9.30
N ASN A 92 -1.77 -14.30 8.80
CA ASN A 92 -3.17 -14.75 8.98
C ASN A 92 -4.27 -13.84 8.42
N THR A 93 -3.94 -12.97 7.49
CA THR A 93 -4.92 -12.05 6.88
C THR A 93 -5.70 -12.67 5.71
N ASP A 94 -5.26 -13.83 5.20
CA ASP A 94 -5.85 -14.48 4.01
C ASP A 94 -7.23 -15.11 4.28
N TYR A 95 -7.54 -15.45 5.53
CA TYR A 95 -8.88 -15.94 5.94
C TYR A 95 -9.96 -14.85 5.84
N VAL A 96 -9.55 -13.57 5.86
CA VAL A 96 -10.44 -12.42 5.97
C VAL A 96 -10.37 -11.52 4.74
N ILE A 97 -9.19 -11.35 4.13
CA ILE A 97 -8.93 -10.36 3.07
C ILE A 97 -8.68 -11.07 1.74
N ASN A 98 -9.60 -10.89 0.78
CA ASN A 98 -9.38 -11.35 -0.59
C ASN A 98 -8.38 -10.42 -1.31
N ARG A 99 -7.13 -10.91 -1.47
CA ARG A 99 -6.01 -10.16 -2.05
C ARG A 99 -6.21 -9.78 -3.50
N GLU A 100 -6.81 -10.67 -4.29
CA GLU A 100 -7.08 -10.38 -5.70
C GLU A 100 -8.08 -9.23 -5.84
N ARG A 101 -9.14 -9.24 -5.01
CA ARG A 101 -10.13 -8.15 -4.96
C ARG A 101 -9.50 -6.84 -4.49
N GLU A 102 -8.63 -6.87 -3.47
CA GLU A 102 -7.91 -5.69 -2.99
C GLU A 102 -7.01 -5.10 -4.09
N LEU A 103 -6.20 -5.93 -4.74
CA LEU A 103 -5.31 -5.51 -5.83
C LEU A 103 -6.09 -4.94 -7.02
N GLN A 104 -7.21 -5.57 -7.40
CA GLN A 104 -8.09 -5.03 -8.42
C GLN A 104 -8.64 -3.66 -8.00
N ALA A 105 -9.18 -3.53 -6.79
CA ALA A 105 -9.73 -2.27 -6.30
C ALA A 105 -8.68 -1.15 -6.27
N ILE A 106 -7.47 -1.42 -5.75
CA ILE A 106 -6.37 -0.46 -5.69
C ILE A 106 -6.03 0.08 -7.08
N LYS A 107 -6.00 -0.77 -8.11
CA LYS A 107 -5.73 -0.35 -9.48
C LYS A 107 -6.72 0.71 -9.97
N TYR A 108 -8.02 0.50 -9.75
CA TYR A 108 -9.06 1.46 -10.17
C TYR A 108 -9.07 2.71 -9.30
N LEU A 109 -8.87 2.58 -7.99
CA LEU A 109 -8.79 3.71 -7.06
C LEU A 109 -7.60 4.62 -7.40
N SER A 110 -6.42 4.02 -7.62
CA SER A 110 -5.22 4.76 -8.03
C SER A 110 -5.42 5.50 -9.35
N ALA A 111 -6.06 4.85 -10.34
CA ALA A 111 -6.38 5.49 -11.61
C ALA A 111 -7.38 6.66 -11.46
N ALA A 112 -8.26 6.59 -10.46
CA ALA A 112 -9.19 7.66 -10.11
C ALA A 112 -8.58 8.76 -9.22
N GLY A 113 -7.27 8.71 -8.95
CA GLY A 113 -6.55 9.69 -8.13
C GLY A 113 -6.69 9.48 -6.62
N PHE A 114 -7.14 8.31 -6.19
CA PHE A 114 -7.25 7.95 -4.77
C PHE A 114 -6.12 7.02 -4.33
N GLY A 115 -5.51 7.37 -3.19
CA GLY A 115 -4.43 6.59 -2.60
C GLY A 115 -3.12 6.69 -3.36
N ALA A 116 -2.16 5.86 -2.97
CA ALA A 116 -0.83 5.81 -3.57
C ALA A 116 -0.86 5.04 -4.90
N LYS A 117 -0.04 5.46 -5.86
CA LYS A 117 0.10 4.77 -7.14
C LYS A 117 0.72 3.40 -6.93
N LEU A 118 0.07 2.34 -7.39
CA LEU A 118 0.63 1.00 -7.38
C LEU A 118 1.77 0.90 -8.40
N LEU A 119 2.98 0.58 -7.94
CA LEU A 119 4.19 0.51 -8.76
C LEU A 119 4.61 -0.94 -9.07
N GLY A 120 4.37 -1.85 -8.12
CA GLY A 120 4.65 -3.26 -8.28
C GLY A 120 4.02 -4.12 -7.18
N VAL A 121 4.03 -5.43 -7.38
CA VAL A 121 3.52 -6.44 -6.43
C VAL A 121 4.57 -7.54 -6.21
N PHE A 122 4.54 -8.18 -5.06
CA PHE A 122 5.38 -9.33 -4.75
C PHE A 122 4.60 -10.32 -3.89
N GLN A 123 5.21 -11.48 -3.59
CA GLN A 123 4.47 -12.63 -3.06
C GLN A 123 3.65 -12.32 -1.79
N ASN A 124 4.19 -11.47 -0.90
CA ASN A 124 3.52 -11.10 0.35
C ASN A 124 3.36 -9.58 0.55
N GLY A 125 3.23 -8.82 -0.54
CA GLY A 125 2.99 -7.38 -0.42
C GLY A 125 2.91 -6.62 -1.74
N MET A 126 3.02 -5.30 -1.62
CA MET A 126 3.03 -4.38 -2.77
C MET A 126 3.97 -3.20 -2.56
N VAL A 127 4.39 -2.59 -3.67
CA VAL A 127 5.18 -1.36 -3.70
C VAL A 127 4.33 -0.25 -4.31
N GLN A 128 4.27 0.89 -3.62
CA GLN A 128 3.46 2.05 -3.99
C GLN A 128 4.32 3.33 -4.01
N SER A 129 3.85 4.36 -4.69
CA SER A 129 4.46 5.70 -4.62
C SER A 129 4.40 6.21 -3.18
N PHE A 130 5.48 6.80 -2.66
CA PHE A 130 5.41 7.46 -1.37
C PHE A 130 4.53 8.70 -1.42
N ILE A 131 3.59 8.83 -0.49
CA ILE A 131 2.79 10.04 -0.32
C ILE A 131 3.44 10.86 0.80
N ASN A 132 4.04 11.98 0.43
CA ASN A 132 4.59 12.92 1.40
C ASN A 132 3.46 13.77 2.01
N ALA A 133 2.77 13.22 3.02
CA ALA A 133 1.68 13.88 3.72
C ALA A 133 1.67 13.53 5.21
N ARG A 134 1.05 14.42 6.01
CA ARG A 134 0.75 14.16 7.42
C ARG A 134 -0.63 13.54 7.54
N THR A 135 -0.75 12.45 8.30
CA THR A 135 -2.05 11.86 8.66
C THR A 135 -2.84 12.81 9.56
N LEU A 136 -4.15 12.92 9.30
CA LEU A 136 -5.06 13.68 10.15
C LEU A 136 -5.16 13.04 11.54
N ILE A 137 -5.17 13.87 12.57
CA ILE A 137 -5.38 13.45 13.97
C ILE A 137 -6.85 13.67 14.37
N PRO A 138 -7.37 13.01 15.42
CA PRO A 138 -8.76 13.19 15.84
C PRO A 138 -9.16 14.65 16.10
N GLN A 139 -8.23 15.53 16.51
CA GLN A 139 -8.51 16.97 16.62
C GLN A 139 -8.81 17.63 15.27
N ASP A 140 -8.09 17.27 14.21
CA ASP A 140 -8.27 17.82 12.86
C ASP A 140 -9.69 17.55 12.33
N MET A 141 -10.25 16.38 12.66
CA MET A 141 -11.58 15.95 12.23
C MET A 141 -12.71 16.81 12.80
N ARG A 142 -12.45 17.61 13.84
CA ARG A 142 -13.42 18.54 14.42
C ARG A 142 -13.46 19.89 13.69
N GLU A 143 -12.49 20.18 12.83
CA GLU A 143 -12.46 21.42 12.06
C GLU A 143 -13.52 21.36 10.94
N PRO A 144 -14.53 22.25 10.93
CA PRO A 144 -15.61 22.18 9.94
C PRO A 144 -15.14 22.27 8.49
N LYS A 145 -14.06 23.02 8.24
CA LYS A 145 -13.47 23.15 6.90
C LYS A 145 -12.85 21.84 6.43
N LEU A 146 -12.06 21.17 7.27
CA LEU A 146 -11.50 19.86 6.95
C LEU A 146 -12.59 18.80 6.80
N ALA A 147 -13.58 18.78 7.69
CA ALA A 147 -14.73 17.87 7.58
C ALA A 147 -15.48 18.04 6.25
N ALA A 148 -15.69 19.28 5.79
CA ALA A 148 -16.30 19.56 4.50
C ALA A 148 -15.44 19.07 3.31
N GLU A 149 -14.11 19.24 3.37
CA GLU A 149 -13.20 18.71 2.35
C GLU A 149 -13.20 17.17 2.33
N ILE A 150 -13.21 16.52 3.49
CA ILE A 150 -13.32 15.06 3.59
C ILE A 150 -14.63 14.58 2.94
N ALA A 151 -15.75 15.24 3.22
CA ALA A 151 -17.04 14.91 2.61
C ALA A 151 -17.01 15.05 1.08
N LYS A 152 -16.36 16.09 0.54
CA LYS A 152 -16.17 16.25 -0.91
C LYS A 152 -15.32 15.14 -1.52
N GLN A 153 -14.24 14.74 -0.86
CA GLN A 153 -13.40 13.64 -1.34
C GLN A 153 -14.13 12.30 -1.26
N LEU A 154 -14.90 12.06 -0.19
CA LEU A 154 -15.73 10.86 -0.05
C LEU A 154 -16.83 10.77 -1.10
N HIS A 155 -17.46 11.90 -1.46
CA HIS A 155 -18.42 11.96 -2.56
C HIS A 155 -17.79 11.51 -3.89
N LYS A 156 -16.60 12.04 -4.21
CA LYS A 156 -15.86 11.62 -5.41
C LYS A 156 -15.45 10.14 -5.32
N PHE A 157 -15.05 9.66 -4.15
CA PHE A 157 -14.69 8.26 -3.93
C PHE A 157 -15.88 7.32 -4.19
N HIS A 158 -17.07 7.66 -3.73
CA HIS A 158 -18.29 6.88 -3.99
C HIS A 158 -18.70 6.81 -5.46
N GLN A 159 -18.20 7.73 -6.30
CA GLN A 159 -18.45 7.72 -7.75
C GLN A 159 -17.47 6.83 -8.52
N VAL A 160 -16.42 6.31 -7.88
CA VAL A 160 -15.43 5.46 -8.55
C VAL A 160 -16.05 4.10 -8.89
N ASN A 161 -16.13 3.79 -10.18
CA ASN A 161 -16.63 2.50 -10.63
C ASN A 161 -15.52 1.42 -10.61
N ILE A 162 -15.58 0.55 -9.61
CA ILE A 162 -14.72 -0.64 -9.52
C ILE A 162 -15.49 -1.86 -10.07
N PRO A 163 -14.98 -2.55 -11.10
CA PRO A 163 -15.56 -3.80 -11.59
C PRO A 163 -15.65 -4.89 -10.52
N GLY A 164 -16.68 -5.73 -10.61
CA GLY A 164 -16.96 -6.79 -9.64
C GLY A 164 -18.31 -6.60 -8.94
N SER A 165 -18.60 -7.49 -8.00
CA SER A 165 -19.88 -7.46 -7.27
C SER A 165 -20.06 -6.17 -6.49
N LYS A 166 -21.25 -5.56 -6.64
CA LYS A 166 -21.72 -4.39 -5.87
C LYS A 166 -22.51 -4.80 -4.63
N GLU A 167 -22.67 -6.10 -4.39
CA GLU A 167 -23.37 -6.60 -3.21
C GLU A 167 -22.63 -6.20 -1.93
N PRO A 168 -23.33 -5.64 -0.92
CA PRO A 168 -22.73 -5.24 0.33
C PRO A 168 -22.14 -6.47 1.05
N GLN A 169 -20.86 -6.40 1.41
CA GLN A 169 -20.16 -7.52 2.05
C GLN A 169 -20.15 -7.46 3.58
N LEU A 170 -20.60 -6.34 4.17
CA LEU A 170 -20.50 -6.08 5.60
C LEU A 170 -21.05 -7.23 6.45
N TRP A 171 -22.26 -7.72 6.13
CA TRP A 171 -22.88 -8.81 6.89
C TRP A 171 -22.15 -10.13 6.71
N ASN A 172 -21.69 -10.44 5.50
CA ASN A 172 -20.89 -11.64 5.23
C ASN A 172 -19.59 -11.64 6.05
N ASP A 173 -18.93 -10.49 6.15
CA ASP A 173 -17.69 -10.35 6.91
C ASP A 173 -17.96 -10.44 8.41
N ILE A 174 -19.00 -9.76 8.93
CA ILE A 174 -19.42 -9.87 10.34
C ILE A 174 -19.70 -11.32 10.74
N PHE A 175 -20.48 -12.06 9.94
CA PHE A 175 -20.78 -13.46 10.24
C PHE A 175 -19.54 -14.35 10.17
N ARG A 176 -18.66 -14.13 9.19
CA ARG A 176 -17.38 -14.86 9.11
C ARG A 176 -16.51 -14.63 10.34
N PHE A 177 -16.43 -13.38 10.83
CA PHE A 177 -15.68 -13.06 12.06
C PHE A 177 -16.31 -13.71 13.28
N TYR A 178 -17.65 -13.69 13.39
CA TYR A 178 -18.38 -14.31 14.48
C TYR A 178 -18.12 -15.82 14.54
N GLU A 179 -18.24 -16.51 13.41
CA GLU A 179 -17.95 -17.95 13.30
C GLU A 179 -16.49 -18.24 13.65
N SER A 180 -15.55 -17.49 13.06
CA SER A 180 -14.11 -17.69 13.33
C SER A 180 -13.77 -17.51 14.81
N GLY A 181 -14.37 -16.51 15.46
CA GLY A 181 -14.21 -16.24 16.89
C GLY A 181 -14.71 -17.39 17.78
N ILE A 182 -15.85 -17.99 17.42
CA ILE A 182 -16.39 -19.17 18.11
C ILE A 182 -15.43 -20.37 17.99
N PHE A 183 -14.90 -20.63 16.79
CA PHE A 183 -13.99 -21.76 16.59
C PHE A 183 -12.62 -21.59 17.27
N SER A 184 -12.14 -20.36 17.48
CA SER A 184 -10.93 -20.10 18.26
C SER A 184 -11.10 -20.35 19.76
N ASP A 185 -12.29 -20.15 20.32
CA ASP A 185 -12.56 -20.42 21.74
C ASP A 185 -12.72 -21.93 22.05
N PHE A 186 -13.09 -22.75 21.07
CA PHE A 186 -13.25 -24.20 21.24
C PHE A 186 -11.93 -25.00 21.26
N ASN A 187 -10.80 -24.40 20.84
CA ASN A 187 -9.48 -25.03 20.91
C ASN A 187 -8.67 -24.64 22.16
N LEU A 188 -9.28 -23.91 23.10
CA LEU A 188 -8.67 -23.48 24.38
C LEU A 188 -9.29 -24.17 25.61
N LEU A 189 -10.13 -25.19 25.43
CA LEU A 189 -10.57 -26.05 26.52
C LEU A 189 -9.74 -27.34 26.55
N PRO A 190 -9.14 -27.70 27.71
CA PRO A 190 -8.27 -28.87 27.84
C PRO A 190 -9.01 -30.21 27.68
#